data_AF-A0AAD1BIU1-F1
#
_entry.id   AF-A0AAD1BIU1-F1
#
_cell.length_a   1.000
_cell.length_b   1.000
_cell.length_c   1.000
_cell.angle_alpha   90.00
_cell.angle_beta   90.00
_cell.angle_gamma   90.00
#
_symmetry.space_group_name_H-M   'P 1'
#
loop_
_entity.id
_entity.type
_entity.pdbx_description
1 polymer ?
#
loop_
_entity_poly.entity_id
_entity_poly.type
_entity_poly.pdbx_seq_one_letter_code
_entity_poly.pdbx_strand_id
1 'polypeptide(L)'
;MLTYQDAESVNIDMTGGGSLTINAGLNGIDARHTGTLNIKDVDMNIKGDRCGICGGYASRLIVDNSNVTSEGKYGAICSFKKFSMKGVKCVSPVPDPSATPEDEADPKSTKTVSFEKGGVTNAYGTPWGLVVLERETTGIAAKPAVKNNATVVAVYDVSGRLLNDLQKGINIVRYSDGSVKKIVK
;
A
#
# COMPACT_ATOMS: atom_id res chain seq x y z
N MET A 1 0.19 1.48 -16.90
CA MET A 1 -1.14 1.20 -16.33
C MET A 1 -1.23 -0.29 -16.06
N LEU A 2 -1.65 -0.69 -14.87
CA LEU A 2 -2.10 -2.07 -14.58
C LEU A 2 -3.63 -2.08 -14.63
N THR A 3 -4.23 -3.01 -15.36
CA THR A 3 -5.68 -3.03 -15.55
C THR A 3 -6.26 -4.43 -15.56
N TYR A 4 -7.46 -4.55 -14.99
CA TYR A 4 -8.34 -5.70 -15.13
C TYR A 4 -9.79 -5.21 -15.06
N GLN A 5 -10.59 -5.50 -16.08
CA GLN A 5 -11.91 -4.89 -16.29
C GLN A 5 -12.96 -5.93 -16.75
N ASP A 6 -13.07 -7.06 -16.05
CA ASP A 6 -14.12 -8.05 -16.30
C ASP A 6 -15.24 -8.02 -15.24
N ALA A 7 -16.42 -8.52 -15.63
CA ALA A 7 -17.59 -8.62 -14.76
C ALA A 7 -17.43 -9.68 -13.65
N GLU A 8 -16.51 -10.64 -13.83
CA GLU A 8 -16.29 -11.72 -12.88
C GLU A 8 -15.67 -11.22 -11.56
N SER A 9 -16.10 -11.84 -10.46
CA SER A 9 -15.61 -11.51 -9.13
C SER A 9 -14.25 -12.16 -8.89
N VAL A 10 -13.19 -11.49 -9.32
CA VAL A 10 -11.81 -11.91 -9.02
C VAL A 10 -11.16 -11.03 -7.96
N ASN A 11 -10.30 -11.65 -7.16
CA ASN A 11 -9.37 -10.91 -6.31
C ASN A 11 -8.05 -10.72 -7.05
N ILE A 12 -7.49 -9.52 -6.91
CA ILE A 12 -6.18 -9.17 -7.45
C ILE A 12 -5.28 -8.90 -6.25
N ASP A 13 -4.26 -9.73 -6.08
CA ASP A 13 -3.36 -9.66 -4.93
C ASP A 13 -2.00 -9.11 -5.35
N MET A 14 -1.64 -7.93 -4.82
CA MET A 14 -0.31 -7.35 -4.90
C MET A 14 0.37 -7.55 -3.55
N THR A 15 1.17 -8.61 -3.45
CA THR A 15 1.76 -9.06 -2.17
C THR A 15 3.29 -9.09 -2.22
N GLY A 16 3.94 -8.70 -1.13
CA GLY A 16 5.36 -8.98 -0.89
C GLY A 16 6.20 -7.78 -0.47
N GLY A 17 7.27 -8.05 0.28
CA GLY A 17 8.19 -7.05 0.85
C GLY A 17 9.06 -6.27 -0.13
N GLY A 18 8.65 -6.12 -1.39
CA GLY A 18 9.34 -5.36 -2.43
C GLY A 18 8.90 -3.89 -2.50
N SER A 19 9.26 -3.22 -3.58
CA SER A 19 8.64 -1.95 -3.97
C SER A 19 8.17 -2.01 -5.42
N LEU A 20 7.10 -1.29 -5.74
CA LEU A 20 6.56 -1.18 -7.09
C LEU A 20 6.26 0.28 -7.42
N THR A 21 6.88 0.79 -8.49
CA THR A 21 6.64 2.14 -9.01
C THR A 21 5.86 2.06 -10.31
N ILE A 22 4.79 2.86 -10.44
CA ILE A 22 3.96 2.97 -11.65
C ILE A 22 3.90 4.44 -12.07
N ASN A 23 4.20 4.71 -13.33
CA ASN A 23 3.98 6.01 -13.97
C ASN A 23 3.17 5.77 -15.25
N ALA A 24 1.94 6.29 -15.31
CA ALA A 24 1.00 5.97 -16.37
C ALA A 24 0.32 7.22 -16.95
N GLY A 25 0.19 7.27 -18.28
CA GLY A 25 -0.46 8.37 -19.01
C GLY A 25 -1.99 8.44 -18.89
N LEU A 26 -2.61 7.63 -18.02
CA LEU A 26 -4.04 7.72 -17.70
C LEU A 26 -4.28 7.31 -16.24
N ASN A 27 -4.64 6.05 -15.98
CA ASN A 27 -4.76 5.51 -14.63
C ASN A 27 -3.48 4.75 -14.27
N GLY A 28 -3.00 4.89 -13.04
CA GLY A 28 -1.91 4.06 -12.52
C GLY A 28 -2.35 2.59 -12.42
N ILE A 29 -3.37 2.36 -11.59
CA ILE A 29 -4.08 1.08 -11.45
C ILE A 29 -5.56 1.30 -11.78
N ASP A 30 -6.11 0.44 -12.63
CA ASP A 30 -7.49 0.45 -13.06
C ASP A 30 -8.18 -0.88 -12.71
N ALA A 31 -8.86 -0.89 -11.56
CA ALA A 31 -9.46 -2.05 -10.90
C ALA A 31 -10.99 -2.03 -11.03
N ARG A 32 -11.50 -2.03 -12.27
CA ARG A 32 -12.93 -2.05 -12.57
C ARG A 32 -13.47 -3.48 -12.69
N HIS A 33 -13.40 -4.23 -11.60
CA HIS A 33 -13.97 -5.57 -11.44
C HIS A 33 -14.93 -5.61 -10.23
N THR A 34 -15.53 -6.76 -9.94
CA THR A 34 -16.50 -6.88 -8.82
C THR A 34 -15.90 -7.44 -7.53
N GLY A 35 -14.65 -7.94 -7.58
CA GLY A 35 -13.92 -8.46 -6.41
C GLY A 35 -13.03 -7.43 -5.70
N THR A 36 -11.94 -7.91 -5.08
CA THR A 36 -11.07 -7.07 -4.22
C THR A 36 -9.67 -6.92 -4.79
N LEU A 37 -9.18 -5.68 -4.88
CA LEU A 37 -7.75 -5.39 -5.01
C LEU A 37 -7.13 -5.37 -3.62
N ASN A 38 -6.24 -6.31 -3.33
CA ASN A 38 -5.49 -6.39 -2.09
C ASN A 38 -4.06 -5.91 -2.32
N ILE A 39 -3.63 -4.87 -1.62
CA ILE A 39 -2.24 -4.42 -1.57
C ILE A 39 -1.72 -4.79 -0.18
N LYS A 40 -0.75 -5.69 -0.11
CA LYS A 40 -0.29 -6.24 1.16
C LYS A 40 1.21 -6.38 1.24
N ASP A 41 1.79 -5.82 2.30
CA ASP A 41 3.22 -5.92 2.59
C ASP A 41 4.14 -5.29 1.52
N VAL A 42 3.60 -4.48 0.59
CA VAL A 42 4.34 -3.85 -0.53
C VAL A 42 4.53 -2.36 -0.29
N ASP A 43 5.63 -1.78 -0.77
CA ASP A 43 5.77 -0.32 -0.88
C ASP A 43 5.44 0.13 -2.31
N MET A 44 4.43 0.96 -2.52
CA MET A 44 3.96 1.37 -3.83
C MET A 44 4.05 2.88 -4.05
N ASN A 45 4.51 3.29 -5.22
CA ASN A 45 4.49 4.68 -5.68
C ASN A 45 3.81 4.76 -7.04
N ILE A 46 2.60 5.31 -7.10
CA ILE A 46 1.70 5.22 -8.24
C ILE A 46 1.35 6.64 -8.70
N LYS A 47 1.64 6.94 -9.97
CA LYS A 47 1.25 8.18 -10.62
C LYS A 47 0.42 7.85 -11.86
N GLY A 48 -0.77 8.43 -11.94
CA GLY A 48 -1.59 8.43 -13.14
C GLY A 48 -2.02 9.85 -13.52
N ASP A 49 -1.97 10.19 -14.80
CA ASP A 49 -2.38 11.51 -15.29
C ASP A 49 -3.84 11.86 -14.92
N ARG A 50 -4.71 10.85 -14.85
CA ARG A 50 -6.10 10.97 -14.41
C ARG A 50 -6.29 10.49 -12.97
N CYS A 51 -6.15 9.19 -12.72
CA CYS A 51 -6.29 8.62 -11.37
C CYS A 51 -5.04 7.82 -10.99
N GLY A 52 -4.65 7.88 -9.73
CA GLY A 52 -3.60 6.99 -9.23
C GLY A 52 -4.09 5.55 -9.17
N ILE A 53 -5.09 5.30 -8.33
CA ILE A 53 -5.79 4.01 -8.18
C ILE A 53 -7.29 4.26 -8.38
N CYS A 54 -7.87 3.65 -9.42
CA CYS A 54 -9.27 3.79 -9.78
C CYS A 54 -10.01 2.46 -9.65
N GLY A 55 -11.12 2.45 -8.92
CA GLY A 55 -12.08 1.34 -8.93
C GLY A 55 -13.14 1.48 -10.02
N GLY A 56 -14.22 0.69 -9.91
CA GLY A 56 -15.39 0.70 -10.80
C GLY A 56 -16.74 0.75 -10.10
N TYR A 57 -16.81 1.34 -8.90
CA TYR A 57 -17.94 1.40 -7.97
C TYR A 57 -18.48 0.05 -7.46
N ALA A 58 -18.07 -1.05 -8.08
CA ALA A 58 -18.33 -2.42 -7.61
C ALA A 58 -17.14 -3.03 -6.87
N SER A 59 -15.91 -2.68 -7.26
CA SER A 59 -14.66 -3.21 -6.69
C SER A 59 -14.41 -2.73 -5.27
N ARG A 60 -13.58 -3.47 -4.56
CA ARG A 60 -13.13 -3.16 -3.20
C ARG A 60 -11.62 -2.98 -3.19
N LEU A 61 -11.12 -2.10 -2.33
CA LEU A 61 -9.69 -1.92 -2.10
C LEU A 61 -9.37 -2.21 -0.64
N ILE A 62 -8.38 -3.06 -0.40
CA ILE A 62 -7.77 -3.28 0.91
C ILE A 62 -6.28 -2.94 0.81
N VAL A 63 -5.82 -2.06 1.68
CA VAL A 63 -4.38 -1.77 1.87
C VAL A 63 -3.98 -2.28 3.25
N ASP A 64 -3.09 -3.27 3.28
CA ASP A 64 -2.64 -4.01 4.46
C ASP A 64 -1.13 -3.85 4.62
N ASN A 65 -0.68 -3.30 5.75
CA ASN A 65 0.74 -3.20 6.11
C ASN A 65 1.67 -2.68 4.99
N SER A 66 1.19 -1.73 4.20
CA SER A 66 1.83 -1.26 2.97
C SER A 66 2.03 0.25 3.02
N ASN A 67 3.14 0.73 2.47
CA ASN A 67 3.29 2.14 2.16
C ASN A 67 2.76 2.37 0.76
N VAL A 68 1.85 3.33 0.56
CA VAL A 68 1.27 3.62 -0.75
C VAL A 68 1.23 5.13 -0.96
N THR A 69 2.00 5.62 -1.93
CA THR A 69 1.81 6.95 -2.50
C THR A 69 1.02 6.80 -3.79
N SER A 70 -0.10 7.53 -3.89
CA SER A 70 -0.94 7.54 -5.08
C SER A 70 -1.23 8.97 -5.51
N GLU A 71 -1.04 9.28 -6.79
CA GLU A 71 -1.23 10.61 -7.36
C GLU A 71 -2.09 10.53 -8.63
N GLY A 72 -3.09 11.41 -8.73
CA GLY A 72 -3.85 11.63 -9.96
C GLY A 72 -4.80 12.80 -9.87
N LYS A 73 -4.88 13.61 -10.93
CA LYS A 73 -5.61 14.89 -10.97
C LYS A 73 -7.11 14.77 -10.69
N TYR A 74 -7.72 13.68 -11.16
CA TYR A 74 -9.14 13.38 -10.91
C TYR A 74 -9.34 12.65 -9.59
N GLY A 75 -8.32 11.96 -9.06
CA GLY A 75 -8.39 11.26 -7.80
C GLY A 75 -7.24 10.28 -7.61
N ALA A 76 -6.53 10.39 -6.49
CA ALA A 76 -5.47 9.50 -6.09
C ALA A 76 -5.99 8.10 -5.75
N ILE A 77 -7.06 7.98 -4.97
CA ILE A 77 -7.74 6.72 -4.66
C ILE A 77 -9.25 6.97 -4.69
N CYS A 78 -9.96 6.41 -5.67
CA CYS A 78 -11.37 6.72 -5.87
C CYS A 78 -12.17 5.59 -6.52
N SER A 79 -13.49 5.76 -6.52
CA SER A 79 -14.46 4.91 -7.24
C SER A 79 -14.46 3.45 -6.81
N PHE A 80 -14.20 3.14 -5.54
CA PHE A 80 -14.45 1.80 -4.99
C PHE A 80 -15.83 1.73 -4.33
N LYS A 81 -16.41 0.53 -4.27
CA LYS A 81 -17.57 0.26 -3.40
C LYS A 81 -17.19 0.40 -1.93
N LYS A 82 -15.98 -0.03 -1.58
CA LYS A 82 -15.43 0.03 -0.23
C LYS A 82 -13.92 0.16 -0.28
N PHE A 83 -13.40 1.04 0.57
CA PHE A 83 -11.97 1.16 0.88
C PHE A 83 -11.73 0.71 2.32
N SER A 84 -10.62 0.04 2.60
CA SER A 84 -10.27 -0.41 3.94
C SER A 84 -8.77 -0.43 4.13
N MET A 85 -8.34 0.01 5.32
CA MET A 85 -6.94 0.02 5.75
C MET A 85 -6.76 -0.97 6.90
N LYS A 86 -5.65 -1.70 6.91
CA LYS A 86 -5.27 -2.65 7.98
C LYS A 86 -3.81 -2.43 8.35
N GLY A 87 -3.52 -2.04 9.59
CA GLY A 87 -2.17 -1.67 10.01
C GLY A 87 -1.56 -0.57 9.14
N VAL A 88 -2.41 0.36 8.68
CA VAL A 88 -2.08 1.43 7.74
C VAL A 88 -2.84 2.68 8.18
N LYS A 89 -2.16 3.82 8.15
CA LYS A 89 -2.72 5.15 8.42
C LYS A 89 -2.60 6.02 7.17
N CYS A 90 -3.57 6.90 6.97
CA CYS A 90 -3.46 7.98 5.98
C CYS A 90 -2.70 9.15 6.62
N VAL A 91 -1.59 9.57 6.02
CA VAL A 91 -0.79 10.72 6.49
C VAL A 91 -0.87 11.92 5.57
N SER A 92 -1.46 11.74 4.39
CA SER A 92 -1.86 12.84 3.52
C SER A 92 -2.99 12.38 2.61
N PRO A 93 -4.10 13.13 2.50
CA PRO A 93 -4.44 14.29 3.31
C PRO A 93 -4.72 13.90 4.77
N VAL A 94 -4.71 14.90 5.66
CA VAL A 94 -5.18 14.78 7.05
C VAL A 94 -6.26 15.84 7.31
N PRO A 95 -7.29 15.55 8.12
CA PRO A 95 -8.33 16.52 8.43
C PRO A 95 -7.75 17.71 9.21
N ASP A 96 -8.21 18.91 8.88
CA ASP A 96 -7.94 20.14 9.63
C ASP A 96 -8.73 20.09 10.95
N PRO A 97 -8.09 20.25 12.13
CA PRO A 97 -8.79 20.29 13.41
C PRO A 97 -9.85 21.39 13.54
N SER A 98 -9.82 22.40 12.67
CA SER A 98 -10.77 23.51 12.60
C SER A 98 -11.93 23.29 11.61
N ALA A 99 -12.06 22.10 11.02
CA ALA A 99 -13.15 21.80 10.09
C ALA A 99 -14.53 22.01 10.74
N THR A 100 -15.45 22.66 10.03
CA THR A 100 -16.82 22.93 10.50
C THR A 100 -17.85 22.08 9.75
N PRO A 101 -19.12 22.03 10.19
CA PRO A 101 -20.17 21.36 9.42
C PRO A 101 -20.37 21.91 8.00
N GLU A 102 -20.08 23.20 7.77
CA GLU A 102 -20.11 23.80 6.43
C GLU A 102 -19.03 23.19 5.52
N ASP A 103 -17.85 22.86 6.07
CA ASP A 103 -16.80 22.15 5.33
C ASP A 103 -17.23 20.73 4.92
N GLU A 104 -18.13 20.10 5.67
CA GLU A 104 -18.65 18.78 5.31
C GLU A 104 -19.60 18.83 4.10
N ALA A 105 -20.32 19.94 3.96
CA ALA A 105 -21.26 20.18 2.87
C ALA A 105 -20.62 20.78 1.62
N ASP A 106 -19.40 21.32 1.71
CA ASP A 106 -18.69 21.92 0.57
C ASP A 106 -17.93 20.85 -0.27
N PRO A 107 -18.32 20.63 -1.54
CA PRO A 107 -17.59 19.73 -2.44
C PRO A 107 -16.13 20.12 -2.66
N LYS A 108 -15.74 21.36 -2.38
CA LYS A 108 -14.38 21.89 -2.57
C LYS A 108 -13.60 22.03 -1.27
N SER A 109 -14.18 21.67 -0.11
CA SER A 109 -13.46 21.81 1.15
C SER A 109 -12.17 21.00 1.12
N THR A 110 -11.10 21.65 1.56
CA THR A 110 -9.79 21.06 1.76
C THR A 110 -9.52 20.70 3.22
N LYS A 111 -10.52 20.84 4.09
CA LYS A 111 -10.38 20.66 5.54
C LYS A 111 -10.82 19.29 6.03
N THR A 112 -11.64 18.58 5.25
CA THR A 112 -12.20 17.29 5.66
C THR A 112 -11.56 16.13 4.91
N VAL A 113 -11.51 14.97 5.56
CA VAL A 113 -11.08 13.70 4.95
C VAL A 113 -12.08 12.62 5.33
N SER A 114 -12.49 11.81 4.36
CA SER A 114 -13.39 10.68 4.53
C SER A 114 -12.85 9.45 3.81
N PHE A 115 -13.04 8.29 4.44
CA PHE A 115 -12.67 6.98 3.90
C PHE A 115 -13.89 6.11 3.56
N GLU A 116 -15.08 6.55 3.94
CA GLU A 116 -16.34 5.79 3.79
C GLU A 116 -16.91 5.88 2.37
N LYS A 117 -16.42 6.82 1.56
CA LYS A 117 -16.92 7.09 0.20
C LYS A 117 -16.14 6.36 -0.89
N GLY A 118 -15.58 5.21 -0.57
CA GLY A 118 -14.98 4.34 -1.59
C GLY A 118 -13.61 4.80 -2.07
N GLY A 119 -12.84 5.48 -1.22
CA GLY A 119 -11.52 5.98 -1.54
C GLY A 119 -11.01 6.92 -0.46
N VAL A 120 -10.17 7.86 -0.83
CA VAL A 120 -9.76 8.97 0.05
C VAL A 120 -10.32 10.26 -0.52
N THR A 121 -11.35 10.77 0.12
CA THR A 121 -12.13 11.91 -0.34
C THR A 121 -12.22 12.98 0.73
N ASN A 122 -12.79 14.14 0.43
CA ASN A 122 -13.35 15.00 1.46
C ASN A 122 -14.71 14.45 1.95
N ALA A 123 -15.33 15.12 2.93
CA ALA A 123 -16.61 14.69 3.49
C ALA A 123 -17.77 14.70 2.47
N TYR A 124 -17.73 15.56 1.46
CA TYR A 124 -18.69 15.55 0.34
C TYR A 124 -18.53 14.34 -0.58
N GLY A 125 -17.32 13.78 -0.69
CA GLY A 125 -17.00 12.65 -1.58
C GLY A 125 -16.13 13.01 -2.77
N THR A 126 -15.59 14.24 -2.82
CA THR A 126 -14.63 14.65 -3.83
C THR A 126 -13.28 14.02 -3.52
N PRO A 127 -12.67 13.25 -4.44
CA PRO A 127 -11.39 12.58 -4.21
C PRO A 127 -10.21 13.56 -4.18
N TRP A 128 -9.22 13.23 -3.37
CA TRP A 128 -7.98 14.00 -3.27
C TRP A 128 -6.99 13.67 -4.39
N GLY A 129 -6.21 14.65 -4.84
CA GLY A 129 -5.27 14.47 -5.96
C GLY A 129 -3.96 13.74 -5.58
N LEU A 130 -3.64 13.70 -4.30
CA LEU A 130 -2.50 12.99 -3.73
C LEU A 130 -2.94 12.30 -2.45
N VAL A 131 -2.55 11.04 -2.30
CA VAL A 131 -2.73 10.26 -1.08
C VAL A 131 -1.41 9.61 -0.70
N VAL A 132 -1.07 9.68 0.57
CA VAL A 132 0.06 8.98 1.17
C VAL A 132 -0.46 8.15 2.32
N LEU A 133 -0.37 6.84 2.17
CA LEU A 133 -0.66 5.84 3.18
C LEU A 133 0.66 5.28 3.70
N GLU A 134 0.78 5.21 5.02
CA GLU A 134 1.94 4.63 5.69
C GLU A 134 1.53 3.42 6.51
N ARG A 135 2.36 2.37 6.48
CA ARG A 135 2.19 1.27 7.43
C ARG A 135 2.33 1.77 8.87
N GLU A 136 1.47 1.30 9.76
CA GLU A 136 1.56 1.59 11.19
C GLU A 136 2.71 0.77 11.79
N THR A 137 3.67 1.44 12.44
CA THR A 137 4.83 0.78 13.04
C THR A 137 4.59 0.48 14.51
N THR A 138 4.31 -0.78 14.86
CA THR A 138 4.37 -1.23 16.25
C THR A 138 5.76 -1.84 16.53
N GLY A 139 6.77 -1.02 16.79
CA GLY A 139 8.15 -1.45 17.07
C GLY A 139 9.09 -1.49 15.85
N ILE A 140 10.35 -1.97 16.04
CA ILE A 140 11.43 -2.00 15.01
C ILE A 140 10.84 -2.52 13.70
N ALA A 141 10.62 -1.59 12.78
CA ALA A 141 9.81 -1.77 11.60
C ALA A 141 10.47 -2.76 10.63
N ALA A 142 10.22 -4.05 10.85
CA ALA A 142 10.55 -5.04 9.86
C ALA A 142 9.54 -4.86 8.71
N LYS A 143 10.01 -4.28 7.61
CA LYS A 143 9.44 -4.57 6.30
C LYS A 143 9.15 -6.07 6.26
N PRO A 144 7.93 -6.51 5.94
CA PRO A 144 7.61 -7.93 5.92
C PRO A 144 8.65 -8.62 5.06
N ALA A 145 9.37 -9.59 5.65
CA ALA A 145 10.23 -10.44 4.86
C ALA A 145 9.34 -11.06 3.79
N VAL A 146 9.77 -10.99 2.53
CA VAL A 146 9.05 -11.65 1.44
C VAL A 146 8.86 -13.10 1.87
N LYS A 147 7.62 -13.59 1.94
CA LYS A 147 7.35 -15.03 2.11
C LYS A 147 7.69 -15.72 0.80
N ASN A 148 8.95 -15.72 0.44
CA ASN A 148 9.46 -16.56 -0.62
C ASN A 148 10.09 -17.80 0.03
N ASN A 149 10.13 -18.89 -0.72
CA ASN A 149 10.96 -20.08 -0.45
C ASN A 149 12.46 -19.71 -0.51
N ALA A 150 12.83 -18.60 0.13
CA ALA A 150 14.13 -18.01 0.09
C ALA A 150 15.07 -18.99 0.78
N THR A 151 16.02 -19.47 0.02
CA THR A 151 17.04 -20.39 0.48
C THR A 151 18.13 -19.57 1.15
N VAL A 152 18.80 -20.17 2.13
CA VAL A 152 19.99 -19.57 2.74
C VAL A 152 21.07 -19.49 1.66
N VAL A 153 21.61 -18.30 1.42
CA VAL A 153 22.72 -18.09 0.47
C VAL A 153 24.05 -17.87 1.17
N ALA A 154 24.03 -17.37 2.41
CA ALA A 154 25.22 -17.21 3.23
C ALA A 154 24.87 -17.13 4.71
N VAL A 155 25.77 -17.62 5.54
CA VAL A 155 25.72 -17.49 7.01
C VAL A 155 26.97 -16.76 7.44
N TYR A 156 26.84 -15.78 8.33
CA TYR A 156 27.94 -15.02 8.88
C TYR A 156 27.89 -15.04 10.41
N ASP A 157 29.05 -14.92 11.06
CA ASP A 157 29.08 -14.56 12.47
C ASP A 157 28.73 -13.07 12.66
N VAL A 158 28.58 -12.65 13.93
CA VAL A 158 28.24 -11.26 14.26
C VAL A 158 29.33 -10.25 13.90
N SER A 159 30.55 -10.72 13.58
CA SER A 159 31.65 -9.89 13.07
C SER A 159 31.64 -9.79 11.54
N GLY A 160 30.71 -10.45 10.86
CA GLY A 160 30.57 -10.42 9.39
C GLY A 160 31.46 -11.42 8.65
N ARG A 161 32.10 -12.37 9.35
CA ARG A 161 32.89 -13.43 8.70
C ARG A 161 31.98 -14.53 8.18
N LEU A 162 32.20 -14.96 6.94
CA LEU A 162 31.44 -16.06 6.32
C LEU A 162 31.67 -17.38 7.08
N LEU A 163 30.59 -18.12 7.31
CA LEU A 163 30.55 -19.42 7.98
C LEU A 163 30.08 -20.51 7.00
N ASN A 164 30.59 -21.73 7.18
CA ASN A 164 30.16 -22.88 6.37
C ASN A 164 28.75 -23.38 6.73
N ASP A 165 28.36 -23.23 8.00
CA ASP A 165 27.09 -23.67 8.55
C ASP A 165 26.70 -22.82 9.77
N LEU A 166 25.43 -22.90 10.18
CA LEU A 166 24.94 -22.29 11.42
C LEU A 166 25.73 -22.81 12.63
N GLN A 167 26.29 -21.89 13.41
CA GLN A 167 27.01 -22.15 14.65
C GLN A 167 26.11 -21.92 15.87
N LYS A 168 26.47 -22.48 17.02
CA LYS A 168 25.76 -22.20 18.29
C LYS A 168 25.85 -20.71 18.62
N GLY A 169 24.72 -20.10 18.98
CA GLY A 169 24.63 -18.66 19.23
C GLY A 169 24.04 -17.86 18.06
N ILE A 170 24.33 -16.55 18.00
CA ILE A 170 23.74 -15.64 17.01
C ILE A 170 24.49 -15.76 15.67
N ASN A 171 23.73 -16.03 14.62
CA ASN A 171 24.17 -16.06 13.23
C ASN A 171 23.46 -14.95 12.45
N ILE A 172 24.14 -14.32 11.50
CA ILE A 172 23.54 -13.42 10.51
C ILE A 172 23.35 -14.23 9.22
N VAL A 173 22.11 -14.44 8.82
CA VAL A 173 21.76 -15.31 7.67
C VAL A 173 21.20 -14.47 6.54
N ARG A 174 21.88 -14.52 5.40
CA ARG A 174 21.42 -13.90 4.15
C ARG A 174 20.64 -14.93 3.34
N TYR A 175 19.52 -14.50 2.80
CA TYR A 175 18.63 -15.30 1.98
C TYR A 175 18.67 -14.88 0.51
N SER A 176 18.24 -15.77 -0.39
CA SER A 176 18.24 -15.55 -1.84
C SER A 176 17.32 -14.43 -2.30
N ASP A 177 16.35 -14.04 -1.47
CA ASP A 177 15.47 -12.87 -1.68
C ASP A 177 16.12 -11.55 -1.25
N GLY A 178 17.38 -11.57 -0.82
CA GLY A 178 18.13 -10.41 -0.33
C GLY A 178 17.85 -10.05 1.12
N SER A 179 16.93 -10.75 1.80
CA SER A 179 16.68 -10.53 3.22
C SER A 179 17.84 -11.03 4.09
N VAL A 180 18.03 -10.38 5.24
CA VAL A 180 19.02 -10.77 6.25
C VAL A 180 18.30 -10.95 7.57
N LYS A 181 18.47 -12.11 8.22
CA LYS A 181 17.85 -12.43 9.50
C LYS A 181 18.91 -12.82 10.53
N LYS A 182 18.67 -12.45 11.79
CA LYS A 182 19.45 -12.98 12.92
C LYS A 182 18.81 -14.29 13.36
N ILE A 183 19.58 -15.37 13.38
CA ILE A 183 19.11 -16.71 13.80
C ILE A 183 19.93 -17.15 15.01
N VAL A 184 19.24 -17.63 16.06
CA VAL A 184 19.86 -18.25 17.22
C VAL A 184 19.74 -19.76 17.07
N LYS A 185 20.88 -20.48 17.08
CA LYS A 185 20.96 -21.94 17.05
C LYS A 185 21.53 -22.48 18.35
#